data_AF-A0A7S0A8P0-F1
#
_entry.id   AF-A0A7S0A8P0-F1
#
_cell.length_a   1.000
_cell.length_b   1.000
_cell.length_c   1.000
_cell.angle_alpha   90.00
_cell.angle_beta   90.00
_cell.angle_gamma   90.00
#
_symmetry.space_group_name_H-M   'P 1'
#
loop_
_entity.id
_entity.type
_entity.pdbx_description
1 polymer ?
#
loop_
_entity_poly.entity_id
_entity_poly.type
_entity_poly.pdbx_seq_one_letter_code
_entity_poly.pdbx_strand_id
1 'polypeptide(L)'
;GRLTPKAKQAVKDAYEGAPPGEALQAAQQAIAMTAEFNTLGSPLPLPGVRPEAPSDGNGHRKPYKALILLFLHGGADTWNLLVPQQCDLYQEYRDIRTDLTLEPGELIRVTTPGQTCTQFGVHNSFQFLKSLYDKKEAAFISN
;
A
#
# COMPACT_ATOMS: atom_id res chain seq x y z
N GLY A 1 30.24 9.65 12.03
CA GLY A 1 29.22 9.58 10.96
C GLY A 1 28.35 8.36 11.20
N ARG A 2 27.12 8.35 10.69
CA ARG A 2 26.13 7.28 10.94
C ARG A 2 26.40 5.98 10.16
N LEU A 3 27.29 6.02 9.16
CA LEU A 3 27.63 4.86 8.34
C LEU A 3 28.34 3.78 9.16
N THR A 4 27.90 2.53 8.98
CA THR A 4 28.64 1.34 9.42
C THR A 4 30.01 1.26 8.75
N PRO A 5 30.97 0.50 9.30
CA PRO A 5 32.28 0.32 8.67
C PRO A 5 32.19 -0.15 7.21
N LYS A 6 31.25 -1.06 6.91
CA LYS A 6 31.04 -1.59 5.55
C LYS A 6 30.48 -0.52 4.60
N ALA A 7 29.44 0.21 5.02
CA ALA A 7 28.88 1.31 4.24
C ALA A 7 29.89 2.43 4.00
N LYS A 8 30.69 2.76 5.02
CA LYS A 8 31.76 3.74 4.91
C LYS A 8 32.83 3.32 3.89
N GLN A 9 33.16 2.02 3.84
CA GLN A 9 34.10 1.52 2.84
C GLN A 9 33.51 1.63 1.43
N ALA A 10 32.26 1.20 1.24
CA ALA A 10 31.59 1.32 -0.08
C ALA A 10 31.51 2.77 -0.58
N VAL A 11 31.28 3.74 0.30
CA VAL A 11 31.29 5.17 -0.05
C VAL A 11 32.68 5.65 -0.45
N LYS A 12 33.74 5.15 0.21
CA LYS A 12 35.12 5.47 -0.18
C LYS A 12 35.49 4.85 -1.53
N ASP A 13 35.13 3.60 -1.76
CA ASP A 13 35.38 2.91 -3.03
C ASP A 13 34.68 3.65 -4.18
N ALA A 14 33.46 4.15 -3.96
CA ALA A 14 32.73 4.97 -4.93
C ALA A 14 33.38 6.34 -5.18
N TYR A 15 33.98 6.96 -4.15
CA TYR A 15 34.71 8.22 -4.28
C TYR A 15 36.01 8.03 -5.08
N GLU A 16 36.77 6.99 -4.77
CA GLU A 16 38.08 6.71 -5.37
C GLU A 16 37.97 6.16 -6.80
N GLY A 17 36.89 5.44 -7.12
CA GLY A 17 36.63 4.89 -8.45
C GLY A 17 35.94 5.85 -9.43
N ALA A 18 35.61 7.08 -9.01
CA ALA A 18 34.87 8.03 -9.83
C ALA A 18 35.75 8.76 -10.85
N PRO A 19 35.19 9.19 -12.00
CA PRO A 19 35.87 10.05 -12.96
C PRO A 19 36.36 11.37 -12.34
N PRO A 20 37.41 12.00 -12.91
CA PRO A 20 37.91 13.30 -12.44
C PRO A 20 36.79 14.36 -12.43
N GLY A 21 36.53 14.93 -11.25
CA GLY A 21 35.48 15.95 -11.05
C GLY A 21 34.15 15.41 -10.51
N GLU A 22 33.92 14.10 -10.51
CA GLU A 22 32.65 13.49 -10.08
C GLU A 22 32.72 12.80 -8.70
N ALA A 23 33.91 12.70 -8.10
CA ALA A 23 34.14 11.95 -6.86
C ALA A 23 33.19 12.32 -5.71
N LEU A 24 32.92 13.62 -5.52
CA LEU A 24 31.99 14.09 -4.49
C LEU A 24 30.54 13.69 -4.79
N GLN A 25 30.12 13.75 -6.05
CA GLN A 25 28.78 13.35 -6.47
C GLN A 25 28.59 11.83 -6.31
N ALA A 26 29.58 11.03 -6.71
CA ALA A 26 29.56 9.58 -6.54
C ALA A 26 29.47 9.17 -5.06
N ALA A 27 30.23 9.84 -4.19
CA ALA A 27 30.14 9.61 -2.74
C ALA A 27 28.78 10.01 -2.16
N GLN A 28 28.20 11.15 -2.59
CA GLN A 28 26.87 11.58 -2.14
C GLN A 28 25.77 10.60 -2.56
N GLN A 29 25.82 10.10 -3.80
CA GLN A 29 24.90 9.06 -4.27
C GLN A 29 25.06 7.77 -3.47
N ALA A 30 26.30 7.32 -3.23
CA ALA A 30 26.56 6.13 -2.42
C ALA A 30 26.04 6.29 -0.98
N ILE A 31 26.18 7.48 -0.38
CA ILE A 31 25.61 7.79 0.95
C ILE A 31 24.09 7.67 0.93
N ALA A 32 23.40 8.23 -0.07
CA ALA A 32 21.94 8.19 -0.19
C ALA A 32 21.39 6.76 -0.33
N MET A 33 22.18 5.84 -0.90
CA MET A 33 21.82 4.43 -1.08
C MET A 33 22.07 3.57 0.17
N THR A 34 22.66 4.11 1.23
CA THR A 34 22.96 3.35 2.45
C THR A 34 21.72 3.14 3.31
N ALA A 35 21.64 1.99 4.00
CA ALA A 35 20.54 1.69 4.92
C ALA A 35 20.48 2.72 6.06
N GLU A 36 21.63 3.24 6.47
CA GLU A 36 21.81 4.23 7.53
C GLU A 36 21.24 5.62 7.17
N PHE A 37 21.20 5.97 5.88
CA PHE A 37 20.55 7.18 5.38
C PHE A 37 19.02 7.03 5.38
N ASN A 38 18.53 5.84 5.02
CA ASN A 38 17.10 5.55 4.83
C ASN A 38 16.38 5.07 6.10
N THR A 39 17.09 4.95 7.24
CA THR A 39 16.50 4.55 8.52
C THR A 39 16.53 5.69 9.53
N LEU A 40 15.38 5.95 10.16
CA LEU A 40 15.25 6.87 11.29
C LEU A 40 15.56 6.08 12.57
N GLY A 41 16.85 5.92 12.89
CA GLY A 41 17.31 5.17 14.06
C GLY A 41 18.83 5.00 14.13
N SER A 42 19.30 4.35 15.20
CA SER A 42 20.68 3.89 15.29
C SER A 42 20.85 2.66 14.41
N PRO A 43 21.66 2.71 13.34
CA PRO A 43 21.83 1.57 12.44
C PRO A 43 22.77 0.50 13.00
N LEU A 44 23.47 0.82 14.10
CA LEU A 44 24.40 -0.10 14.73
C LEU A 44 23.61 -1.09 15.61
N PRO A 45 23.99 -2.38 15.60
CA PRO A 45 23.38 -3.37 16.48
C PRO A 45 23.54 -2.93 17.93
N LEU A 46 22.47 -3.10 18.73
CA LEU A 46 22.54 -2.88 20.16
C LEU A 46 23.46 -3.94 20.79
N PRO A 47 24.25 -3.59 21.82
CA PRO A 47 25.01 -4.58 22.57
C PRO A 47 24.03 -5.50 23.30
N GLY A 48 23.87 -6.74 22.82
CA GLY A 48 23.03 -7.76 23.43
C GLY A 48 22.50 -8.79 22.44
N VAL A 49 22.29 -10.02 22.92
CA VAL A 49 21.54 -11.04 22.18
C VAL A 49 20.05 -10.69 22.31
N ARG A 50 19.31 -10.71 21.19
CA ARG A 50 17.85 -10.58 21.24
C ARG A 50 17.32 -11.69 22.15
N PRO A 51 16.58 -11.38 23.23
CA PRO A 51 16.00 -12.41 24.07
C PRO A 51 15.12 -13.32 23.20
N GLU A 52 15.28 -14.63 23.37
CA GLU A 52 14.48 -15.60 22.66
C GLU A 52 13.01 -15.36 23.00
N ALA A 53 12.16 -15.29 21.98
CA ALA A 53 10.73 -15.10 22.21
C ALA A 53 10.25 -16.25 23.11
N PRO A 54 9.46 -15.99 24.16
CA PRO A 54 8.95 -17.04 25.02
C PRO A 54 8.22 -18.07 24.15
N SER A 55 8.64 -19.32 24.22
CA SER A 55 7.89 -20.42 23.60
C SER A 55 6.62 -20.59 24.41
N ASP A 56 5.46 -20.26 23.83
CA ASP A 56 4.16 -20.58 24.42
C ASP A 56 4.02 -22.11 24.45
N GLY A 57 4.51 -22.74 25.51
CA GLY A 57 4.53 -24.19 25.74
C GLY A 57 3.16 -24.83 25.94
N ASN A 58 2.08 -24.07 25.80
CA ASN A 58 0.70 -24.54 25.85
C ASN A 58 -0.05 -24.04 24.61
N GLY A 59 0.10 -24.77 23.51
CA GLY A 59 -0.60 -24.52 22.26
C GLY A 59 -2.10 -24.82 22.37
N HIS A 60 -2.83 -24.03 23.15
CA HIS A 60 -4.23 -23.79 22.85
C HIS A 60 -4.25 -23.23 21.43
N ARG A 61 -4.67 -24.04 20.46
CA ARG A 61 -4.91 -23.60 19.08
C ARG A 61 -6.02 -22.55 19.14
N LYS A 62 -5.64 -21.30 19.43
CA LYS A 62 -6.53 -20.17 19.29
C LYS A 62 -6.99 -20.18 17.83
N PRO A 63 -8.27 -19.92 17.56
CA PRO A 63 -8.73 -19.75 16.19
C PRO A 63 -7.80 -18.76 15.49
N TYR A 64 -7.22 -19.18 14.37
CA TYR A 64 -6.27 -18.36 13.63
C TYR A 64 -6.97 -17.09 13.17
N LYS A 65 -6.41 -15.93 13.57
CA LYS A 65 -6.84 -14.61 13.11
C LYS A 65 -5.67 -13.99 12.40
N ALA A 66 -5.86 -13.65 11.12
CA ALA A 66 -4.89 -12.91 10.34
C ALA A 66 -5.55 -11.70 9.69
N LEU A 67 -4.80 -10.61 9.62
CA LEU A 67 -5.13 -9.44 8.82
C LEU A 67 -4.31 -9.53 7.53
N ILE A 68 -4.98 -9.54 6.39
CA ILE A 68 -4.32 -9.49 5.09
C ILE A 68 -4.58 -8.10 4.50
N LEU A 69 -3.51 -7.32 4.30
CA LEU A 69 -3.58 -6.04 3.61
C LEU A 69 -3.15 -6.25 2.15
N LEU A 70 -4.09 -6.15 1.23
CA LEU A 70 -3.80 -6.11 -0.20
C LEU A 70 -3.69 -4.66 -0.64
N PHE A 71 -2.47 -4.19 -0.89
CA PHE A 71 -2.23 -2.84 -1.39
C PHE A 71 -2.11 -2.86 -2.92
N LEU A 72 -3.10 -2.29 -3.60
CA LEU A 72 -3.18 -2.24 -5.06
C LEU A 72 -2.68 -0.88 -5.58
N HIS A 73 -1.39 -0.62 -5.45
CA HIS A 73 -0.77 0.65 -5.86
C HIS A 73 -0.66 0.85 -7.38
N GLY A 74 -0.79 -0.23 -8.16
CA GLY A 74 -0.66 -0.22 -9.62
C GLY A 74 -1.99 0.02 -10.34
N GLY A 75 -2.13 -0.51 -11.56
CA GLY A 75 -3.27 -0.32 -12.48
C GLY A 75 -4.66 -0.81 -12.02
N ALA A 76 -4.90 -0.90 -10.71
CA ALA A 76 -6.24 -1.05 -10.17
C ALA A 76 -6.99 0.28 -10.28
N ASP A 77 -8.04 0.28 -11.09
CA ASP A 77 -8.92 1.42 -11.24
C ASP A 77 -10.05 1.38 -10.20
N THR A 78 -9.76 1.88 -8.99
CA THR A 78 -10.69 1.82 -7.85
C THR A 78 -11.94 2.69 -8.04
N TRP A 79 -11.87 3.73 -8.88
CA TRP A 79 -13.04 4.54 -9.25
C TRP A 79 -14.03 3.77 -10.13
N ASN A 80 -13.56 2.80 -10.91
CA ASN A 80 -14.41 1.87 -11.64
C ASN A 80 -14.79 0.64 -10.81
N LEU A 81 -14.17 0.41 -9.65
CA LEU A 81 -14.54 -0.69 -8.76
C LEU A 81 -15.84 -0.39 -8.02
N LEU A 82 -15.99 0.83 -7.49
CA LEU A 82 -17.18 1.28 -6.76
C LEU A 82 -17.63 2.64 -7.31
N VAL A 83 -18.75 2.64 -8.01
CA VAL A 83 -19.25 3.80 -8.76
C VAL A 83 -20.53 4.33 -8.09
N PRO A 84 -20.67 5.63 -7.81
CA PRO A 84 -21.93 6.19 -7.35
C PRO A 84 -23.02 6.04 -8.42
N GLN A 85 -24.26 5.83 -8.01
CA GLN A 85 -25.41 5.65 -8.91
C GLN A 85 -26.58 6.48 -8.41
N GLN A 86 -27.46 6.89 -9.33
CA GLN A 86 -28.73 7.55 -9.00
C GLN A 86 -28.59 8.75 -8.04
N CYS A 87 -27.50 9.49 -8.18
CA CYS A 87 -27.19 10.70 -7.41
C CYS A 87 -26.29 11.62 -8.24
N ASP A 88 -26.16 12.89 -7.84
CA ASP A 88 -25.41 13.91 -8.60
C ASP A 88 -23.94 13.54 -8.81
N LEU A 89 -23.35 12.77 -7.88
CA LEU A 89 -21.98 12.27 -7.97
C LEU A 89 -21.74 11.34 -9.16
N TYR A 90 -22.80 10.71 -9.71
CA TYR A 90 -22.62 9.91 -10.92
C TYR A 90 -22.28 10.81 -12.12
N GLN A 91 -22.91 11.98 -12.24
CA GLN A 91 -22.60 12.89 -13.34
C GLN A 91 -21.16 13.40 -13.25
N GLU A 92 -20.69 13.77 -12.05
CA GLU A 92 -19.29 14.14 -11.83
C GLU A 92 -18.33 13.01 -12.19
N TYR A 93 -18.65 11.76 -11.81
CA TYR A 93 -17.91 10.58 -12.23
C TYR A 93 -17.87 10.45 -13.77
N ARG A 94 -18.99 10.66 -14.47
CA ARG A 94 -19.02 10.61 -15.94
C ARG A 94 -18.16 11.71 -16.57
N ASP A 95 -18.26 12.94 -16.05
CA ASP A 95 -17.55 14.09 -16.60
C ASP A 95 -16.03 13.96 -16.44
N ILE A 96 -15.57 13.39 -15.32
CA ILE A 96 -14.14 13.14 -15.06
C ILE A 96 -13.62 11.95 -15.87
N ARG A 97 -14.44 10.90 -16.05
CA ARG A 97 -13.98 9.62 -16.60
C ARG A 97 -14.18 9.48 -18.09
N THR A 98 -15.09 10.26 -18.67
CA THR A 98 -15.29 10.38 -20.11
C THR A 98 -15.52 9.03 -20.80
N ASP A 99 -14.55 8.52 -21.57
CA ASP A 99 -14.61 7.26 -22.30
C ASP A 99 -14.39 6.01 -21.42
N LEU A 100 -13.94 6.17 -20.18
CA LEU A 100 -13.72 5.09 -19.21
C LEU A 100 -14.89 4.90 -18.23
N THR A 101 -15.98 5.64 -18.41
CA THR A 101 -17.18 5.55 -17.59
C THR A 101 -17.88 4.21 -17.76
N LEU A 102 -18.28 3.60 -16.64
CA LEU A 102 -19.13 2.43 -16.61
C LEU A 102 -20.61 2.83 -16.62
N GLU A 103 -21.35 2.22 -17.53
CA GLU A 103 -22.80 2.36 -17.62
C GLU A 103 -23.48 1.45 -16.58
N PRO A 104 -24.73 1.75 -16.16
CA PRO A 104 -25.40 0.98 -15.11
C PRO A 104 -25.54 -0.53 -15.39
N GLY A 105 -25.52 -0.96 -16.65
CA GLY A 105 -25.55 -2.38 -17.04
C GLY A 105 -24.23 -3.13 -16.81
N GLU A 106 -23.13 -2.41 -16.63
CA GLU A 106 -21.79 -2.96 -16.36
C GLU A 106 -21.50 -3.06 -14.85
N LEU A 107 -22.47 -2.63 -14.04
CA LEU A 107 -22.37 -2.50 -12.60
C LEU A 107 -23.41 -3.38 -11.89
N ILE A 108 -23.01 -3.94 -10.76
CA ILE A 108 -23.86 -4.69 -9.83
C ILE A 108 -24.27 -3.75 -8.71
N ARG A 109 -25.56 -3.47 -8.60
CA ARG A 109 -26.08 -2.47 -7.66
C ARG A 109 -25.84 -2.85 -6.20
N VAL A 110 -25.33 -1.90 -5.42
CA VAL A 110 -25.20 -1.92 -3.96
C VAL A 110 -26.00 -0.76 -3.38
N THR A 111 -26.90 -1.05 -2.44
CA THR A 111 -27.70 -0.04 -1.74
C THR A 111 -27.19 0.11 -0.31
N THR A 112 -26.94 1.33 0.14
CA THR A 112 -26.56 1.63 1.51
C THR A 112 -27.28 2.87 2.04
N PRO A 113 -27.95 2.80 3.20
CA PRO A 113 -28.63 3.95 3.79
C PRO A 113 -27.66 4.88 4.54
N GLY A 114 -28.11 6.10 4.87
CA GLY A 114 -27.43 6.96 5.84
C GLY A 114 -26.35 7.90 5.27
N GLN A 115 -26.32 8.11 3.95
CA GLN A 115 -25.38 9.02 3.30
C GLN A 115 -26.02 9.68 2.07
N THR A 116 -25.39 10.74 1.54
CA THR A 116 -25.92 11.58 0.45
C THR A 116 -26.27 10.79 -0.80
N CYS A 117 -25.40 9.86 -1.20
CA CYS A 117 -25.67 8.91 -2.26
C CYS A 117 -26.00 7.55 -1.64
N THR A 118 -27.17 6.99 -1.93
CA THR A 118 -27.60 5.72 -1.33
C THR A 118 -27.42 4.51 -2.25
N GLN A 119 -27.14 4.77 -3.53
CA GLN A 119 -27.01 3.78 -4.58
C GLN A 119 -25.61 3.81 -5.14
N PHE A 120 -24.99 2.64 -5.24
CA PHE A 120 -23.68 2.43 -5.86
C PHE A 120 -23.75 1.24 -6.80
N GLY A 121 -22.73 1.13 -7.64
CA GLY A 121 -22.47 0.00 -8.50
C GLY A 121 -21.08 -0.54 -8.23
N VAL A 122 -20.97 -1.86 -8.03
CA VAL A 122 -19.69 -2.56 -8.03
C VAL A 122 -19.46 -3.13 -9.42
N HIS A 123 -18.26 -3.05 -9.97
CA HIS A 123 -17.97 -3.60 -11.30
C HIS A 123 -18.37 -5.07 -11.44
N ASN A 124 -18.96 -5.44 -12.60
CA ASN A 124 -19.55 -6.75 -12.84
C ASN A 124 -18.63 -7.97 -12.61
N SER A 125 -17.31 -7.83 -12.74
CA SER A 125 -16.33 -8.88 -12.47
C SER A 125 -16.19 -9.21 -10.98
N PHE A 126 -16.69 -8.37 -10.07
CA PHE A 126 -16.57 -8.53 -8.62
C PHE A 126 -17.85 -9.06 -7.96
N GLN A 127 -18.52 -10.04 -8.59
CA GLN A 127 -19.71 -10.70 -8.02
C GLN A 127 -19.45 -11.29 -6.64
N PHE A 128 -18.25 -11.84 -6.41
CA PHE A 128 -17.86 -12.37 -5.11
C PHE A 128 -17.85 -11.28 -4.04
N LEU A 129 -17.29 -10.11 -4.34
CA LEU A 129 -17.24 -8.98 -3.42
C LEU A 129 -18.64 -8.46 -3.10
N LYS A 130 -19.54 -8.42 -4.11
CA LYS A 130 -20.96 -8.14 -3.89
C LYS A 130 -21.59 -9.13 -2.93
N SER A 131 -21.35 -10.43 -3.12
CA SER A 131 -21.88 -11.46 -2.23
C SER A 131 -21.40 -11.29 -0.79
N LEU A 132 -20.14 -10.91 -0.58
CA LEU A 132 -19.62 -10.64 0.75
C LEU A 132 -20.27 -9.40 1.38
N TYR A 133 -20.46 -8.34 0.59
CA TYR A 133 -21.15 -7.15 1.05
C TYR A 133 -22.59 -7.47 1.49
N ASP A 134 -23.33 -8.23 0.70
CA ASP A 134 -24.71 -8.65 1.02
C ASP A 134 -24.80 -9.49 2.30
N LYS A 135 -23.78 -10.30 2.57
CA LYS A 135 -23.64 -11.09 3.80
C LYS A 135 -23.19 -10.26 5.01
N LYS A 136 -22.88 -8.97 4.82
CA LYS A 136 -22.27 -8.09 5.83
C LYS A 136 -20.86 -8.57 6.26
N GLU A 137 -20.17 -9.24 5.36
CA GLU A 137 -18.80 -9.74 5.54
C GLU A 137 -17.75 -8.86 4.83
N ALA A 138 -18.20 -7.89 4.03
CA ALA A 138 -17.37 -6.84 3.44
C ALA A 138 -18.01 -5.47 3.63
N ALA A 139 -17.16 -4.44 3.71
CA ALA A 139 -17.57 -3.05 3.72
C ALA A 139 -16.69 -2.26 2.75
N PHE A 140 -17.27 -1.25 2.13
CA PHE A 140 -16.54 -0.27 1.34
C PHE A 140 -16.37 1.00 2.17
N ILE A 141 -15.17 1.59 2.09
CA ILE A 141 -14.86 2.89 2.68
C ILE A 141 -14.21 3.70 1.56
N SER A 142 -14.90 4.74 1.11
CA SER A 142 -14.38 5.71 0.13
C SER A 142 -13.73 6.90 0.85
N ASN A 143 -12.85 7.61 0.13
CA ASN A 143 -12.29 8.90 0.55
C ASN A 143 -13.37 9.99 0.57
#